data_AF-A0A5U9WJW1-F1
#
_entry.id   AF-A0A5U9WJW1-F1
#
_cell.length_a   1.000
_cell.length_b   1.000
_cell.length_c   1.000
_cell.angle_alpha   90.00
_cell.angle_beta   90.00
_cell.angle_gamma   90.00
#
_symmetry.space_group_name_H-M   'P 1'
#
loop_
_entity.id
_entity.type
_entity.pdbx_description
1 polymer ?
#
loop_
_entity_poly.entity_id
_entity_poly.type
_entity_poly.pdbx_seq_one_letter_code
_entity_poly.pdbx_strand_id
1 'polypeptide(L)'
;VEVAALNSCVLQQVKDSFLGMGFIGEKQLSNVAESMGWMNKSGEYISKKRGVTRIAMLHHHLTSINEAEDAYLDSKYSVTLDAERLLRWVVKHKVDYILHGHMHRSSCITIKKILSPLEPVSASNPEHTFQIISLGSSGVASSELPNQDCANYACIMDFSGEKLAFKFFKLDRQNGANETATYAIEGLS
;
A
#
# COMPACT_ATOMS: atom_id res chain seq x y z
N VAL A 1 -2.19 -10.95 12.90
CA VAL A 1 -1.94 -10.11 11.70
C VAL A 1 -2.21 -10.96 10.48
N GLU A 2 -2.89 -10.41 9.48
CA GLU A 2 -3.17 -11.05 8.19
C GLU A 2 -2.53 -10.20 7.09
N VAL A 3 -1.68 -10.79 6.24
CA VAL A 3 -0.95 -10.08 5.19
C VAL A 3 -1.29 -10.67 3.83
N ALA A 4 -1.92 -9.88 2.98
CA ALA A 4 -2.29 -10.24 1.61
C ALA A 4 -1.28 -9.61 0.63
N ALA A 5 -0.50 -10.44 -0.06
CA ALA A 5 0.39 -9.98 -1.12
C ALA A 5 -0.35 -9.94 -2.47
N LEU A 6 -0.30 -8.79 -3.14
CA LEU A 6 -0.93 -8.51 -4.42
C LEU A 6 0.16 -8.22 -5.46
N ASN A 7 0.15 -8.99 -6.55
CA ASN A 7 1.03 -8.73 -7.68
C ASN A 7 0.44 -7.61 -8.54
N SER A 8 1.03 -6.41 -8.43
CA SER A 8 0.69 -5.27 -9.29
C SER A 8 1.54 -5.16 -10.55
N CYS A 9 2.50 -6.05 -10.80
CA CYS A 9 3.44 -6.00 -11.92
C CYS A 9 2.95 -6.75 -13.18
N VAL A 10 1.67 -7.11 -13.25
CA VAL A 10 1.13 -7.97 -14.31
C VAL A 10 1.35 -7.40 -15.72
N LEU A 11 1.20 -6.09 -15.90
CA LEU A 11 1.33 -5.46 -17.22
C LEU A 11 2.78 -5.30 -17.70
N GLN A 12 3.75 -5.35 -16.78
CA GLN A 12 5.17 -5.19 -17.09
C GLN A 12 5.82 -6.46 -17.66
N GLN A 13 5.01 -7.48 -17.95
CA GLN A 13 5.46 -8.71 -18.60
C GLN A 13 5.70 -8.53 -20.11
N VAL A 14 5.13 -7.48 -20.72
CA VAL A 14 5.31 -7.17 -22.14
C VAL A 14 6.41 -6.12 -22.28
N LYS A 15 7.45 -6.47 -23.05
CA LYS A 15 8.59 -5.58 -23.28
C LYS A 15 8.12 -4.23 -23.86
N ASP A 16 8.68 -3.14 -23.33
CA ASP A 16 8.45 -1.75 -23.76
C ASP A 16 6.97 -1.29 -23.70
N SER A 17 6.12 -2.02 -22.97
CA SER A 17 4.71 -1.69 -22.77
C SER A 17 4.40 -1.52 -21.28
N PHE A 18 3.53 -0.57 -20.95
CA PHE A 18 3.05 -0.32 -19.59
C PHE A 18 4.14 -0.17 -18.51
N LEU A 19 5.33 0.29 -18.91
CA LEU A 19 6.44 0.52 -17.98
C LEU A 19 6.00 1.47 -16.87
N GLY A 20 6.21 1.09 -15.62
CA GLY A 20 5.82 1.88 -14.44
C GLY A 20 4.36 1.75 -14.03
N MET A 21 3.46 1.25 -14.89
CA MET A 21 2.05 1.11 -14.52
C MET A 21 1.78 -0.16 -13.72
N GLY A 22 1.09 0.00 -12.59
CA GLY A 22 0.57 -1.11 -11.81
C GLY A 22 -0.79 -1.58 -12.30
N PHE A 23 -1.12 -2.84 -12.10
CA PHE A 23 -2.48 -3.35 -12.32
C PHE A 23 -2.81 -4.53 -11.41
N ILE A 24 -3.99 -4.50 -10.81
CA ILE A 24 -4.53 -5.60 -10.02
C ILE A 24 -5.94 -5.91 -10.52
N GLY A 25 -6.08 -7.06 -11.19
CA GLY A 25 -7.36 -7.51 -11.72
C GLY A 25 -8.30 -8.06 -10.65
N GLU A 26 -9.61 -8.00 -10.92
CA GLU A 26 -10.66 -8.53 -10.04
C GLU A 26 -10.46 -10.00 -9.66
N LYS A 27 -10.06 -10.84 -10.62
CA LYS A 27 -9.78 -12.27 -10.36
C LYS A 27 -8.72 -12.45 -9.27
N GLN A 28 -7.65 -11.65 -9.28
CA GLN A 28 -6.62 -11.71 -8.24
C GLN A 28 -7.20 -11.28 -6.88
N LEU A 29 -7.99 -10.20 -6.84
CA LEU A 29 -8.62 -9.70 -5.61
C LEU A 29 -9.56 -10.74 -5.00
N SER A 30 -10.40 -11.37 -5.82
CA SER A 30 -11.33 -12.42 -5.39
C SER A 30 -10.58 -13.65 -4.90
N ASN A 31 -9.58 -14.12 -5.66
CA ASN A 31 -8.77 -15.28 -5.27
C ASN A 31 -8.03 -15.05 -3.95
N VAL A 32 -7.45 -13.85 -3.75
CA VAL A 32 -6.75 -13.50 -2.51
C VAL A 32 -7.73 -13.39 -1.34
N ALA A 33 -8.88 -12.74 -1.53
CA ALA A 33 -9.89 -12.64 -0.48
C ALA A 33 -10.42 -14.02 -0.05
N GLU A 34 -10.65 -14.93 -1.00
CA GLU A 34 -11.05 -16.31 -0.71
C GLU A 34 -9.93 -17.06 0.02
N SER A 35 -8.70 -16.99 -0.49
CA SER A 35 -7.54 -17.71 0.09
C SER A 35 -7.20 -17.23 1.50
N MET A 36 -7.41 -15.95 1.78
CA MET A 36 -7.22 -15.35 3.12
C MET A 36 -8.39 -15.62 4.07
N GLY A 37 -9.48 -16.26 3.61
CA GLY A 37 -10.69 -16.47 4.40
C GLY A 37 -11.45 -15.17 4.71
N TRP A 38 -11.33 -14.16 3.86
CA TRP A 38 -12.07 -12.90 3.95
C TRP A 38 -13.37 -12.94 3.13
N MET A 39 -13.50 -13.94 2.27
CA MET A 39 -14.67 -14.25 1.46
C MET A 39 -14.80 -15.77 1.39
N ASN A 40 -16.01 -16.32 1.41
CA ASN A 40 -16.23 -17.75 1.22
C ASN A 40 -16.40 -18.09 -0.28
N LYS A 41 -16.55 -19.39 -0.57
CA LYS A 41 -16.72 -19.90 -1.95
C LYS A 41 -17.99 -19.43 -2.65
N SER A 42 -19.01 -19.02 -1.89
CA SER A 42 -20.24 -18.43 -2.44
C SER A 42 -20.11 -16.92 -2.71
N GLY A 43 -18.96 -16.32 -2.41
CA GLY A 43 -18.71 -14.88 -2.62
C GLY A 43 -19.20 -13.99 -1.48
N GLU A 44 -19.61 -14.58 -0.35
CA GLU A 44 -20.04 -13.82 0.83
C GLU A 44 -18.83 -13.35 1.64
N TYR A 45 -18.87 -12.07 2.05
CA TYR A 45 -17.80 -11.46 2.82
C TYR A 45 -17.81 -11.95 4.27
N ILE A 46 -16.63 -12.33 4.77
CA ILE A 46 -16.44 -12.75 6.15
C ILE A 46 -15.97 -11.56 6.98
N SER A 47 -16.73 -11.22 8.01
CA SER A 47 -16.43 -10.10 8.90
C SER A 47 -15.05 -10.25 9.54
N LYS A 48 -14.30 -9.16 9.55
CA LYS A 48 -13.00 -9.07 10.22
C LYS A 48 -13.17 -9.29 11.72
N LYS A 49 -12.38 -10.21 12.31
CA LYS A 49 -12.39 -10.46 13.75
C LYS A 49 -11.80 -9.26 14.51
N ARG A 50 -12.30 -9.01 15.72
CA ARG A 50 -11.77 -7.96 16.61
C ARG A 50 -10.29 -8.20 16.92
N GLY A 51 -9.48 -7.14 16.89
CA GLY A 51 -8.04 -7.20 17.18
C GLY A 51 -7.16 -7.78 16.05
N VAL A 52 -7.74 -8.18 14.92
CA VAL A 52 -6.95 -8.56 13.75
C VAL A 52 -6.51 -7.30 13.01
N THR A 53 -5.24 -7.24 12.61
CA THR A 53 -4.73 -6.26 11.65
C THR A 53 -4.66 -6.89 10.26
N ARG A 54 -5.27 -6.26 9.25
CA ARG A 54 -5.21 -6.67 7.84
C ARG A 54 -4.31 -5.73 7.05
N ILE A 55 -3.34 -6.29 6.36
CA ILE A 55 -2.36 -5.57 5.53
C ILE A 55 -2.47 -6.07 4.09
N ALA A 56 -2.55 -5.15 3.14
CA ALA A 56 -2.36 -5.46 1.71
C ALA A 56 -1.00 -4.94 1.27
N MET A 57 -0.21 -5.76 0.59
CA MET A 57 1.12 -5.39 0.09
C MET A 57 1.13 -5.46 -1.43
N LEU A 58 1.64 -4.42 -2.09
CA LEU A 58 1.83 -4.36 -3.54
C LEU A 58 3.08 -3.56 -3.89
N HIS A 59 3.52 -3.58 -5.15
CA HIS A 59 4.69 -2.79 -5.57
C HIS A 59 4.32 -1.33 -5.89
N HIS A 60 3.41 -1.15 -6.85
CA HIS A 60 2.96 0.16 -7.36
C HIS A 60 2.12 0.93 -6.35
N HIS A 61 2.18 2.27 -6.44
CA HIS A 61 1.41 3.14 -5.56
C HIS A 61 -0.04 3.33 -6.04
N LEU A 62 -0.92 3.73 -5.12
CA LEU A 62 -2.36 3.96 -5.40
C LEU A 62 -2.75 5.42 -5.44
N THR A 63 -1.93 6.28 -4.87
CA THR A 63 -2.12 7.73 -4.78
C THR A 63 -0.83 8.39 -5.15
N SER A 64 -0.88 9.58 -5.74
CA SER A 64 0.31 10.37 -6.03
C SER A 64 1.13 10.56 -4.76
N ILE A 65 2.39 10.11 -4.80
CA ILE A 65 3.34 10.26 -3.68
C ILE A 65 4.27 11.43 -3.91
N ASN A 66 4.56 11.76 -5.17
CA ASN A 66 5.35 12.92 -5.54
C ASN A 66 4.43 14.13 -5.74
N GLU A 67 4.97 15.31 -5.44
CA GLU A 67 4.26 16.58 -5.62
C GLU A 67 4.08 16.92 -7.11
N ALA A 68 5.02 16.48 -7.94
CA ALA A 68 4.99 16.60 -9.39
C ALA A 68 5.56 15.32 -10.02
N GLU A 69 5.03 14.96 -11.19
CA GLU A 69 5.60 13.98 -12.10
C GLU A 69 5.92 14.69 -13.41
N ASP A 70 7.05 14.34 -14.03
CA ASP A 70 7.38 14.84 -15.35
C ASP A 70 6.43 14.23 -16.39
N ALA A 71 5.83 15.07 -17.23
CA ALA A 71 4.89 14.64 -18.26
C ALA A 71 5.65 14.10 -19.49
N TYR A 72 5.99 12.81 -19.46
CA TYR A 72 6.62 12.14 -20.60
C TYR A 72 5.56 11.65 -21.60
N LEU A 73 5.84 11.79 -22.91
CA LEU A 73 4.96 11.35 -24.00
C LEU A 73 4.97 9.82 -24.20
N ASP A 74 6.04 9.17 -23.78
CA ASP A 74 6.38 7.77 -24.03
C ASP A 74 6.61 6.96 -22.74
N SER A 75 6.39 7.55 -21.56
CA SER A 75 6.89 6.98 -20.32
C SER A 75 5.97 7.17 -19.10
N LYS A 76 5.71 6.03 -18.43
CA LYS A 76 5.87 5.80 -16.98
C LYS A 76 5.04 6.64 -16.01
N TYR A 77 3.72 6.64 -16.16
CA TYR A 77 2.86 6.98 -15.03
C TYR A 77 2.82 5.82 -14.05
N SER A 78 3.14 6.12 -12.80
CA SER A 78 3.42 5.13 -11.76
C SER A 78 2.20 4.70 -10.93
N VAL A 79 1.03 5.24 -11.27
CA VAL A 79 -0.24 4.95 -10.60
C VAL A 79 -0.79 3.60 -11.06
N THR A 80 -1.30 2.84 -10.11
CA THR A 80 -1.99 1.58 -10.39
C THR A 80 -3.30 1.82 -11.17
N LEU A 81 -3.43 1.22 -12.35
CA LEU A 81 -4.68 1.18 -13.09
C LEU A 81 -5.78 0.49 -12.27
N ASP A 82 -7.00 1.01 -12.35
CA ASP A 82 -8.13 0.59 -11.52
C ASP A 82 -7.89 0.71 -10.00
N ALA A 83 -7.07 1.69 -9.55
CA ALA A 83 -6.82 1.94 -8.12
C ALA A 83 -8.11 1.99 -7.29
N GLU A 84 -9.18 2.61 -7.82
CA GLU A 84 -10.48 2.67 -7.16
C GLU A 84 -11.09 1.29 -6.89
N ARG A 85 -10.90 0.30 -7.78
CA ARG A 85 -11.36 -1.09 -7.54
C ARG A 85 -10.68 -1.66 -6.29
N LEU A 86 -9.37 -1.43 -6.15
CA LEU A 86 -8.63 -1.87 -4.96
C LEU A 86 -9.05 -1.09 -3.71
N LEU A 87 -9.27 0.23 -3.79
CA LEU A 87 -9.76 1.01 -2.65
C LEU A 87 -11.14 0.52 -2.18
N ARG A 88 -12.04 0.15 -3.11
CA ARG A 88 -13.33 -0.47 -2.78
C ARG A 88 -13.14 -1.85 -2.13
N TRP A 89 -12.21 -2.66 -2.62
CA TRP A 89 -11.87 -3.96 -2.02
C TRP A 89 -11.32 -3.79 -0.59
N VAL A 90 -10.47 -2.80 -0.35
CA VAL A 90 -9.96 -2.41 0.97
C VAL A 90 -11.10 -2.06 1.93
N VAL A 91 -12.08 -1.27 1.49
CA VAL A 91 -13.27 -0.93 2.30
C VAL A 91 -14.11 -2.17 2.61
N LYS A 92 -14.37 -3.03 1.61
CA LYS A 92 -15.16 -4.26 1.78
C LYS A 92 -14.52 -5.22 2.78
N HIS A 93 -13.22 -5.44 2.65
CA HIS A 93 -12.48 -6.40 3.48
C HIS A 93 -11.83 -5.78 4.72
N LYS A 94 -12.09 -4.50 5.01
CA LYS A 94 -11.59 -3.79 6.20
C LYS A 94 -10.07 -3.93 6.35
N VAL A 95 -9.35 -3.72 5.24
CA VAL A 95 -7.88 -3.68 5.24
C VAL A 95 -7.42 -2.39 5.92
N ASP A 96 -6.53 -2.49 6.90
CA ASP A 96 -6.12 -1.34 7.72
C ASP A 96 -4.94 -0.59 7.11
N TYR A 97 -4.02 -1.35 6.49
CA TYR A 97 -2.78 -0.81 5.93
C TYR A 97 -2.55 -1.33 4.51
N ILE A 98 -2.18 -0.43 3.62
CA ILE A 98 -1.68 -0.76 2.29
C ILE A 98 -0.21 -0.40 2.26
N LEU A 99 0.68 -1.36 2.03
CA LEU A 99 2.12 -1.13 1.91
C LEU A 99 2.51 -1.16 0.44
N HIS A 100 3.27 -0.17 0.00
CA HIS A 100 3.84 -0.17 -1.35
C HIS A 100 5.26 0.41 -1.42
N GLY A 101 5.87 0.30 -2.60
CA GLY A 101 7.17 0.88 -2.93
C GLY A 101 7.08 1.69 -4.22
N HIS A 102 7.95 1.36 -5.19
CA HIS A 102 8.01 1.91 -6.54
C HIS A 102 8.57 3.35 -6.66
N MET A 103 8.10 4.30 -5.86
CA MET A 103 8.56 5.71 -5.96
C MET A 103 9.81 6.02 -5.14
N HIS A 104 10.35 5.04 -4.41
CA HIS A 104 11.53 5.16 -3.56
C HIS A 104 11.45 6.23 -2.45
N ARG A 105 10.29 6.89 -2.26
CA ARG A 105 9.99 7.85 -1.19
C ARG A 105 9.15 7.21 -0.10
N SER A 106 9.45 7.50 1.17
CA SER A 106 8.56 7.10 2.26
C SER A 106 7.42 8.09 2.48
N SER A 107 6.23 7.60 2.79
CA SER A 107 5.05 8.45 3.00
C SER A 107 3.96 7.70 3.79
N CYS A 108 3.03 8.46 4.36
CA CYS A 108 1.82 7.93 4.97
C CYS A 108 0.62 8.80 4.59
N ILE A 109 -0.41 8.17 4.04
CA ILE A 109 -1.66 8.82 3.65
C ILE A 109 -2.80 8.10 4.37
N THR A 110 -3.58 8.84 5.15
CA THR A 110 -4.80 8.29 5.78
C THR A 110 -5.99 8.60 4.89
N ILE A 111 -6.74 7.56 4.50
CA ILE A 111 -7.93 7.68 3.67
C ILE A 111 -9.13 7.19 4.47
N LYS A 112 -10.20 7.98 4.45
CA LYS A 112 -11.53 7.60 4.90
C LYS A 112 -12.44 7.50 3.69
N LYS A 113 -13.02 6.31 3.45
CA LYS A 113 -13.78 6.03 2.22
C LYS A 113 -15.09 5.29 2.52
N ILE A 114 -16.18 5.79 1.94
CA ILE A 114 -17.47 5.12 1.84
C ILE A 114 -17.44 4.26 0.58
N LEU A 115 -17.92 3.00 0.66
CA LEU A 115 -17.88 2.06 -0.45
C LEU A 115 -18.50 2.67 -1.71
N SER A 116 -19.72 3.18 -1.62
CA SER A 116 -20.43 3.97 -2.64
C SER A 116 -20.57 5.41 -2.12
N PRO A 117 -19.78 6.37 -2.62
CA PRO A 117 -19.62 7.69 -1.99
C PRO A 117 -20.85 8.58 -2.05
N LEU A 118 -21.81 8.29 -2.93
CA LEU A 118 -23.05 9.06 -3.09
C LEU A 118 -24.25 8.42 -2.38
N GLU A 119 -24.02 7.36 -1.60
CA GLU A 119 -25.05 6.64 -0.84
C GLU A 119 -24.81 6.80 0.67
N PRO A 120 -25.86 6.79 1.51
CA PRO A 120 -25.71 6.82 2.96
C PRO A 120 -24.89 5.64 3.50
N VAL A 121 -24.15 5.86 4.59
CA VAL A 121 -23.42 4.79 5.27
C VAL A 121 -24.40 3.77 5.86
N SER A 122 -24.17 2.49 5.58
CA SER A 122 -25.00 1.38 6.06
C SER A 122 -24.18 0.09 6.15
N ALA A 123 -24.81 -1.01 6.60
CA ALA A 123 -24.16 -2.32 6.61
C ALA A 123 -23.79 -2.82 5.19
N SER A 124 -24.60 -2.47 4.17
CA SER A 124 -24.35 -2.80 2.76
C SER A 124 -23.48 -1.76 2.06
N ASN A 125 -23.39 -0.54 2.59
CA ASN A 125 -22.54 0.54 2.11
C ASN A 125 -21.61 1.05 3.22
N PRO A 126 -20.61 0.25 3.62
CA PRO A 126 -19.78 0.57 4.76
C PRO A 126 -18.80 1.70 4.47
N GLU A 127 -18.46 2.44 5.52
CA GLU A 127 -17.31 3.34 5.57
C GLU A 127 -16.11 2.62 6.21
N HIS A 128 -14.90 2.93 5.76
CA HIS A 128 -13.66 2.42 6.35
C HIS A 128 -12.55 3.46 6.31
N THR A 129 -11.74 3.52 7.36
CA THR A 129 -10.52 4.35 7.42
C THR A 129 -9.30 3.45 7.41
N PHE A 130 -8.33 3.74 6.56
CA PHE A 130 -7.12 2.96 6.37
C PHE A 130 -5.93 3.86 6.03
N GLN A 131 -4.72 3.33 6.16
CA GLN A 131 -3.48 4.03 5.83
C GLN A 131 -2.80 3.39 4.61
N ILE A 132 -2.31 4.22 3.70
CA ILE A 132 -1.41 3.84 2.61
C ILE A 132 -0.02 4.30 3.00
N ILE A 133 0.91 3.36 3.10
CA ILE A 133 2.27 3.59 3.58
C ILE A 133 3.24 3.19 2.47
N SER A 134 3.99 4.18 1.99
CA SER A 134 5.13 3.94 1.11
C SER A 134 6.35 3.65 1.98
N LEU A 135 7.02 2.52 1.72
CA LEU A 135 8.16 2.08 2.53
C LEU A 135 9.50 2.67 2.07
N GLY A 136 9.50 3.47 1.00
CA GLY A 136 10.71 4.00 0.39
C GLY A 136 11.45 2.95 -0.44
N SER A 137 12.78 2.95 -0.35
CA SER A 137 13.66 1.99 -1.02
C SER A 137 14.80 1.58 -0.09
N SER A 138 15.30 0.35 -0.17
CA SER A 138 16.35 -0.14 0.73
C SER A 138 17.74 -0.22 0.10
N GLY A 139 17.89 0.18 -1.17
CA GLY A 139 19.16 0.02 -1.88
C GLY A 139 19.17 0.53 -3.33
N VAL A 140 18.34 1.51 -3.67
CA VAL A 140 18.40 2.12 -5.00
C VAL A 140 19.62 3.05 -5.08
N ALA A 141 20.19 3.19 -6.28
CA ALA A 141 21.26 4.14 -6.55
C ALA A 141 20.81 5.58 -6.26
N SER A 142 21.72 6.43 -5.80
CA SER A 142 21.39 7.81 -5.42
C SER A 142 20.81 8.65 -6.55
N SER A 143 21.10 8.32 -7.81
CA SER A 143 20.54 8.98 -9.00
C SER A 143 19.06 8.66 -9.26
N GLU A 144 18.55 7.59 -8.66
CA GLU A 144 17.18 7.11 -8.79
C GLU A 144 16.32 7.44 -7.55
N LEU A 145 16.90 8.16 -6.58
CA LEU A 145 16.18 8.67 -5.43
C LEU A 145 15.48 9.98 -5.80
N PRO A 146 14.27 10.22 -5.30
CA PRO A 146 13.54 11.45 -5.54
C PRO A 146 14.25 12.63 -4.87
N ASN A 147 14.29 13.79 -5.53
CA ASN A 147 14.97 14.99 -5.03
C ASN A 147 14.48 15.45 -3.64
N GLN A 148 13.22 15.17 -3.30
CA GLN A 148 12.64 15.55 -2.01
C GLN A 148 13.06 14.63 -0.86
N ASP A 149 13.57 13.42 -1.15
CA ASP A 149 13.98 12.42 -0.16
C ASP A 149 15.10 11.52 -0.72
N CYS A 150 16.34 12.01 -0.62
CA CYS A 150 17.53 11.36 -1.16
C CYS A 150 18.11 10.28 -0.22
N ALA A 151 17.28 9.38 0.29
CA ALA A 151 17.71 8.34 1.22
C ALA A 151 17.06 6.98 0.96
N ASN A 152 17.82 5.92 1.28
CA ASN A 152 17.28 4.58 1.42
C ASN A 152 16.82 4.36 2.87
N TYR A 153 15.80 3.54 3.08
CA TYR A 153 15.21 3.22 4.37
C TYR A 153 14.98 1.71 4.54
N ALA A 154 15.06 1.25 5.77
CA ALA A 154 14.44 0.01 6.23
C ALA A 154 13.28 0.35 7.17
N CYS A 155 12.15 -0.35 7.06
CA CYS A 155 11.01 -0.16 7.95
C CYS A 155 10.78 -1.39 8.83
N ILE A 156 10.66 -1.18 10.13
CA ILE A 156 10.26 -2.19 11.11
C ILE A 156 8.81 -1.92 11.50
N MET A 157 7.97 -2.94 11.30
CA MET A 157 6.59 -2.97 11.77
C MET A 157 6.52 -3.60 13.16
N ASP A 158 6.08 -2.84 14.15
CA ASP A 158 6.00 -3.24 15.54
C ASP A 158 4.54 -3.44 15.96
N PHE A 159 4.18 -4.69 16.23
CA PHE A 159 2.83 -5.13 16.63
C PHE A 159 2.70 -5.33 18.15
N SER A 160 3.70 -4.96 18.95
CA SER A 160 3.64 -5.20 20.41
C SER A 160 2.71 -4.25 21.15
N GLY A 161 2.40 -3.09 20.56
CA GLY A 161 1.52 -2.07 21.13
C GLY A 161 0.04 -2.28 20.79
N GLU A 162 -0.82 -1.41 21.33
CA GLU A 162 -2.25 -1.37 20.96
C GLU A 162 -2.47 -0.99 19.49
N LYS A 163 -1.57 -0.14 18.96
CA LYS A 163 -1.52 0.27 17.57
C LYS A 163 -0.25 -0.25 16.93
N LEU A 164 -0.34 -0.60 15.65
CA LEU A 164 0.82 -0.92 14.83
C LEU A 164 1.71 0.32 14.69
N ALA A 165 3.00 0.21 15.01
CA ALA A 165 3.97 1.27 14.75
C ALA A 165 4.86 0.91 13.56
N PHE A 166 5.11 1.88 12.68
CA PHE A 166 6.06 1.77 11.58
C PHE A 166 7.29 2.63 11.90
N LYS A 167 8.43 1.98 12.12
CA LYS A 167 9.69 2.60 12.51
C LYS A 167 10.65 2.55 11.33
N PHE A 168 11.00 3.71 10.79
CA PHE A 168 11.84 3.80 9.61
C PHE A 168 13.26 4.20 10.00
N PHE A 169 14.23 3.48 9.44
CA PHE A 169 15.65 3.64 9.70
C PHE A 169 16.31 4.02 8.39
N LYS A 170 16.85 5.24 8.34
CA LYS A 170 17.67 5.70 7.22
C LYS A 170 18.92 4.82 7.10
N LEU A 171 19.19 4.34 5.89
CA LEU A 171 20.34 3.52 5.55
C LEU A 171 21.46 4.42 5.04
N ASP A 172 22.53 4.54 5.82
CA ASP A 172 23.75 5.25 5.46
C ASP A 172 24.92 4.28 5.29
N ARG A 173 25.89 4.62 4.43
CA ARG A 173 27.14 3.85 4.28
C ARG A 173 28.00 4.05 5.55
N GLN A 174 27.73 3.25 6.60
CA GLN A 174 28.41 3.22 7.94
C GLN A 174 28.01 4.40 8.88
N ASN A 175 27.75 4.26 10.19
CA ASN A 175 28.18 3.35 11.26
C ASN A 175 27.00 2.68 11.99
N GLY A 176 27.12 1.38 12.29
CA GLY A 176 26.09 0.54 12.92
C GLY A 176 25.85 0.79 14.40
N ALA A 177 25.25 1.94 14.76
CA ALA A 177 24.84 2.21 16.15
C ALA A 177 23.51 2.99 16.30
N ASN A 178 22.88 3.46 15.21
CA ASN A 178 21.61 4.17 15.35
C ASN A 178 20.46 3.18 15.52
N GLU A 179 20.11 2.90 16.79
CA GLU A 179 18.91 2.15 17.17
C GLU A 179 17.63 3.01 17.16
N THR A 180 17.77 4.33 16.95
CA THR A 180 16.61 5.23 16.90
C THR A 180 16.07 5.33 15.49
N ALA A 181 14.77 5.14 15.34
CA ALA A 181 14.08 5.34 14.07
C ALA A 181 14.22 6.82 13.64
N THR A 182 14.55 7.04 12.37
CA THR A 182 14.58 8.36 11.73
C THR A 182 13.20 9.02 11.76
N TYR A 183 12.15 8.23 11.55
CA TYR A 183 10.77 8.64 11.76
C TYR A 183 9.92 7.44 12.19
N ALA A 184 8.85 7.73 12.91
CA ALA A 184 7.87 6.76 13.35
C ALA A 184 6.48 7.20 12.90
N ILE A 185 5.70 6.27 12.36
CA ILE A 185 4.28 6.46 12.05
C ILE A 185 3.49 5.57 13.00
N GLU A 186 2.54 6.16 13.71
CA GLU A 186 1.56 5.43 14.51
C GLU A 186 0.37 5.03 13.62
N GLY A 187 0.00 3.76 13.71
CA GLY A 187 -1.13 3.19 13.01
C GLY A 187 -2.48 3.68 13.53
N LEU A 188 -3.55 3.26 12.85
CA LEU A 188 -4.92 3.53 13.28
C LEU A 188 -5.30 2.66 14.49
N SER A 189 -6.11 3.21 15.40
CA SER A 189 -6.75 2.52 16.52
C SER A 189 -7.89 1.61 16.07
#